data_AF-A0AAD9CHF9-F1
#
_entry.id   AF-A0AAD9CHF9-F1
#
_cell.length_a   1.000
_cell.length_b   1.000
_cell.length_c   1.000
_cell.angle_alpha   90.00
_cell.angle_beta   90.00
_cell.angle_gamma   90.00
#
_symmetry.space_group_name_H-M   'P 1'
#
loop_
_entity.id
_entity.type
_entity.pdbx_description
1 polymer ?
#
loop_
_entity_poly.entity_id
_entity_poly.type
_entity_poly.pdbx_seq_one_letter_code
_entity_poly.pdbx_strand_id
1 'polypeptide(L)'
;MLICEGNYRKKVTISAYPPPSAPPANMFGTVPGYEGMAGGGGGYLPPPMPLQPVAPPQPSREPEDWSIPSLSEDDARDAFKDYVSSHCCYNEGPASDGVITKMEPYDTYRYRLETYTESRSTEWATKPHEGEPADFYTQTAPRPWEVPATAPNLFTNHTEEIRVPYTSSVKDCNSCHSTGTMPCDECHGDGSKVCWVCNGSGKRGEESCTQCDASGKERCDKCDSRGTKECETCKGKRQLLTYIQLKVEW
;
A
#
# COMPACT_ATOMS: atom_id res chain seq x y z
N MET A 1 -42.03 -10.92 10.73
CA MET A 1 -41.00 -11.58 11.55
C MET A 1 -39.72 -10.78 11.35
N LEU A 2 -39.30 -10.03 12.36
CA LEU A 2 -38.08 -9.20 12.32
C LEU A 2 -36.87 -10.13 12.23
N ILE A 3 -36.14 -10.10 11.11
CA ILE A 3 -34.83 -10.72 11.02
C ILE A 3 -33.82 -9.65 11.42
N CYS A 4 -33.39 -9.69 12.67
CA CYS A 4 -32.21 -8.96 13.13
C CYS A 4 -30.98 -9.70 12.59
N GLU A 5 -30.41 -9.23 11.49
CA GLU A 5 -29.07 -9.67 11.09
C GLU A 5 -28.02 -8.91 11.92
N GLY A 6 -27.36 -9.67 12.81
CA GLY A 6 -26.28 -9.18 13.64
C GLY A 6 -25.07 -8.78 12.79
N ASN A 7 -24.77 -7.49 12.77
CA ASN A 7 -23.56 -6.95 12.17
C ASN A 7 -22.32 -7.41 12.97
N TYR A 8 -21.65 -8.46 12.50
CA TYR A 8 -20.35 -8.87 13.03
C TYR A 8 -19.28 -7.94 12.45
N ARG A 9 -18.97 -6.84 13.16
CA ARG A 9 -17.80 -6.00 12.86
C ARG A 9 -16.53 -6.80 13.16
N LYS A 10 -15.93 -7.42 12.14
CA LYS A 10 -14.53 -7.84 12.19
C LYS A 10 -13.67 -6.60 12.38
N LYS A 11 -13.10 -6.43 13.58
CA LYS A 11 -11.99 -5.49 13.80
C LYS A 11 -10.81 -5.97 12.96
N VAL A 12 -10.58 -5.33 11.83
CA VAL A 12 -9.32 -5.42 11.11
C VAL A 12 -8.30 -4.65 11.96
N THR A 13 -7.52 -5.38 12.75
CA THR A 13 -6.28 -4.86 13.33
C THR A 13 -5.32 -4.64 12.17
N ILE A 14 -5.25 -3.39 11.71
CA ILE A 14 -4.17 -2.90 10.86
C ILE A 14 -2.90 -3.06 11.68
N SER A 15 -2.03 -3.99 11.27
CA SER A 15 -0.65 -4.03 11.73
C SER A 15 -0.04 -2.67 11.36
N ALA A 16 0.23 -1.85 12.37
CA ALA A 16 0.96 -0.61 12.18
C ALA A 16 2.36 -0.98 11.72
N TYR A 17 2.60 -0.91 10.41
CA TYR A 17 3.95 -0.77 9.90
C TYR A 17 4.59 0.41 10.64
N PRO A 18 5.82 0.27 11.17
CA PRO A 18 6.53 1.42 11.70
C PRO A 18 6.55 2.50 10.61
N PRO A 19 6.32 3.78 10.95
CA PRO A 19 6.32 4.85 9.97
C PRO A 19 7.64 4.81 9.20
N PRO A 20 7.63 5.00 7.88
CA PRO A 20 8.88 5.18 7.14
C PRO A 20 9.63 6.30 7.85
N SER A 21 10.77 5.96 8.44
CA SER A 21 11.62 6.93 9.12
C SER A 21 12.21 7.79 8.02
N ALA A 22 11.48 8.84 7.65
CA ALA A 22 11.91 9.78 6.62
C ALA A 22 13.31 10.26 6.98
N PRO A 23 14.32 10.00 6.13
CA PRO A 23 15.66 10.42 6.44
C PRO A 23 15.73 11.95 6.49
N PRO A 24 16.65 12.53 7.28
CA PRO A 24 16.70 13.98 7.50
C PRO A 24 16.77 14.76 6.19
N ALA A 25 15.90 15.77 6.08
CA ALA A 25 15.64 16.59 4.88
C ALA A 25 16.89 17.18 4.20
N ASN A 26 17.98 17.36 4.95
CA ASN A 26 19.19 18.06 4.49
C ASN A 26 20.32 17.12 4.03
N MET A 27 20.06 15.81 3.96
CA MET A 27 21.09 14.82 3.63
C MET A 27 21.21 14.53 2.13
N PHE A 28 20.29 15.05 1.32
CA PHE A 28 20.13 14.66 -0.09
C PHE A 28 20.41 15.86 -0.99
N GLY A 29 21.45 15.74 -1.83
CA GLY A 29 21.68 16.73 -2.88
C GLY A 29 20.49 16.79 -3.83
N THR A 30 20.27 17.96 -4.45
CA THR A 30 19.25 18.12 -5.48
C THR A 30 19.56 17.20 -6.66
N VAL A 31 18.58 16.42 -7.10
CA VAL A 31 18.67 15.60 -8.33
C VAL A 31 17.87 16.32 -9.41
N PRO A 32 18.46 16.62 -10.59
CA PRO A 32 17.73 17.25 -11.69
C PRO A 32 16.48 16.46 -12.09
N GLY A 33 15.35 17.14 -12.28
CA GLY A 33 14.05 16.52 -12.55
C GLY A 33 13.31 16.00 -11.31
N TYR A 34 13.94 16.06 -10.13
CA TYR A 34 13.40 15.65 -8.83
C TYR A 34 13.61 16.75 -7.78
N GLU A 35 13.61 18.01 -8.21
CA GLU A 35 13.89 19.17 -7.35
C GLU A 35 12.90 19.30 -6.20
N GLY A 36 11.67 18.83 -6.39
CA GLY A 36 10.63 18.79 -5.36
C GLY A 36 10.94 17.87 -4.17
N MET A 37 11.96 17.02 -4.25
CA MET A 37 12.29 16.03 -3.23
C MET A 37 13.08 16.61 -2.02
N ALA A 38 13.54 17.86 -2.10
CA ALA A 38 14.23 18.54 -1.01
C ALA A 38 13.25 18.83 0.14
N GLY A 39 13.33 18.07 1.24
CA GLY A 39 12.40 18.20 2.37
C GLY A 39 11.67 16.92 2.79
N GLY A 40 11.88 15.80 2.09
CA GLY A 40 11.28 14.52 2.47
C GLY A 40 9.89 14.25 1.87
N GLY A 41 9.48 14.98 0.84
CA GLY A 41 8.27 14.67 0.08
C GLY A 41 8.47 14.93 -1.40
N GLY A 42 8.33 13.91 -2.24
CA GLY A 42 8.11 14.09 -3.67
C GLY A 42 6.60 14.01 -3.91
N GLY A 43 6.07 15.03 -4.56
CA GLY A 43 4.64 15.14 -4.79
C GLY A 43 4.16 14.39 -6.03
N TYR A 44 2.90 14.61 -6.36
CA TYR A 44 2.34 14.31 -7.67
C TYR A 44 3.15 14.99 -8.77
N LEU A 45 3.47 14.24 -9.82
CA LEU A 45 4.25 14.70 -10.96
C LEU A 45 3.36 14.82 -12.19
N PRO A 46 3.05 16.05 -12.65
CA PRO A 46 2.18 16.22 -13.81
C PRO A 46 2.84 15.62 -15.07
N PRO A 47 2.05 14.99 -15.96
CA PRO A 47 2.57 14.55 -17.25
C PRO A 47 3.08 15.73 -18.08
N PRO A 48 4.09 15.50 -18.94
CA PRO A 48 4.58 16.55 -19.84
C PRO A 48 3.44 17.02 -20.75
N MET A 49 3.36 18.32 -20.99
CA MET A 49 2.38 18.83 -21.94
C MET A 49 2.67 18.26 -23.33
N PRO A 50 1.66 17.72 -24.03
CA PRO A 50 1.84 17.20 -25.37
C PRO A 50 2.29 18.32 -26.31
N LEU A 51 3.37 18.07 -27.07
CA LEU A 51 3.93 19.04 -28.01
C LEU A 51 2.99 19.31 -29.21
N GLN A 52 2.03 18.42 -29.44
CA GLN A 52 1.06 18.50 -30.52
C GLN A 52 -0.37 18.41 -29.94
N PRO A 53 -1.35 19.12 -30.52
CA PRO A 53 -2.74 18.95 -30.14
C PRO A 53 -3.17 17.50 -30.31
N VAL A 54 -3.75 16.91 -29.26
CA VAL A 54 -4.38 15.59 -29.35
C VAL A 54 -5.54 15.73 -30.34
N ALA A 55 -5.49 15.01 -31.46
CA ALA A 55 -6.60 14.99 -32.41
C ALA A 55 -7.86 14.50 -31.68
N PRO A 56 -9.02 15.15 -31.88
CA PRO A 56 -10.27 14.65 -31.32
C PRO A 56 -10.47 13.20 -31.72
N PRO A 57 -10.90 12.31 -30.81
CA PRO A 57 -11.25 10.96 -31.19
C PRO A 57 -12.28 11.03 -32.33
N GLN A 58 -11.96 10.36 -33.45
CA GLN A 58 -12.92 10.20 -34.54
C GLN A 58 -14.15 9.47 -33.97
N PRO A 59 -15.38 9.92 -34.25
CA PRO A 59 -16.56 9.17 -33.85
C PRO A 59 -16.43 7.75 -34.41
N SER A 60 -16.51 6.76 -33.54
CA SER A 60 -16.63 5.36 -33.94
C SER A 60 -17.80 5.22 -34.91
N ARG A 61 -17.70 4.31 -35.89
CA ARG A 61 -18.82 4.00 -36.78
C ARG A 61 -20.07 3.73 -35.95
N GLU A 62 -21.10 4.53 -36.18
CA GLU A 62 -22.44 4.22 -35.69
C GLU A 62 -22.81 2.83 -36.23
N PRO A 63 -23.28 1.89 -35.40
CA PRO A 63 -23.74 0.62 -35.92
C PRO A 63 -24.90 0.89 -36.87
N GLU A 64 -24.77 0.45 -38.13
CA GLU A 64 -25.75 0.74 -39.20
C GLU A 64 -27.13 0.10 -38.94
N ASP A 65 -27.22 -0.85 -38.01
CA ASP A 65 -28.42 -1.63 -37.73
C ASP A 65 -28.67 -1.70 -36.21
N TRP A 66 -29.27 -0.63 -35.65
CA TRP A 66 -29.83 -0.66 -34.31
C TRP A 66 -31.31 -1.04 -34.39
N SER A 67 -31.61 -2.33 -34.19
CA SER A 67 -32.98 -2.80 -33.98
C SER A 67 -33.28 -2.93 -32.49
N ILE A 68 -34.24 -2.17 -31.98
CA ILE A 68 -34.73 -2.32 -30.60
C ILE A 68 -35.50 -3.65 -30.52
N PRO A 69 -35.10 -4.60 -29.66
CA PRO A 69 -35.86 -5.83 -29.48
C PRO A 69 -37.28 -5.47 -29.00
N SER A 70 -38.30 -5.96 -29.70
CA SER A 70 -39.68 -5.82 -29.25
C SER A 70 -39.89 -6.69 -28.01
N LEU A 71 -40.25 -6.08 -26.88
CA LEU A 71 -40.72 -6.82 -25.70
C LEU A 71 -42.08 -7.44 -26.02
N SER A 72 -42.24 -8.74 -25.80
CA SER A 72 -43.54 -9.40 -25.98
C SER A 72 -44.51 -9.03 -24.85
N GLU A 73 -45.81 -9.15 -25.10
CA GLU A 73 -46.82 -8.86 -24.06
C GLU A 73 -46.68 -9.80 -22.87
N ASP A 74 -46.39 -11.08 -23.14
CA ASP A 74 -46.21 -12.11 -22.12
C ASP A 74 -44.98 -11.79 -21.23
N ASP A 75 -43.85 -11.43 -21.83
CA ASP A 75 -42.64 -11.03 -21.08
C ASP A 75 -42.88 -9.78 -20.24
N ALA A 76 -43.60 -8.79 -20.78
CA ALA A 76 -43.96 -7.57 -20.04
C ALA A 76 -44.86 -7.87 -18.85
N ARG A 77 -45.82 -8.79 -19.03
CA ARG A 77 -46.77 -9.20 -17.99
C ARG A 77 -46.08 -10.00 -16.88
N ASP A 78 -45.19 -10.91 -17.23
CA ASP A 78 -44.44 -11.69 -16.26
C ASP A 78 -43.48 -10.81 -15.45
N ALA A 79 -42.77 -9.88 -16.11
CA ALA A 79 -41.95 -8.89 -15.42
C ALA A 79 -42.77 -7.99 -14.46
N PHE A 80 -44.01 -7.62 -14.84
CA PHE A 80 -44.89 -6.84 -13.96
C PHE A 80 -45.38 -7.65 -12.75
N LYS A 81 -45.69 -8.94 -12.93
CA LYS A 81 -46.04 -9.85 -11.82
C LYS A 81 -44.86 -10.05 -10.87
N ASP A 82 -43.66 -10.25 -11.39
CA ASP A 82 -42.44 -10.37 -10.60
C ASP A 82 -42.20 -9.09 -9.77
N TYR A 83 -42.36 -7.92 -10.40
CA TYR A 83 -42.27 -6.65 -9.69
C TYR A 83 -43.32 -6.54 -8.58
N VAL A 84 -44.60 -6.86 -8.84
CA VAL A 84 -45.67 -6.80 -7.85
C VAL A 84 -45.42 -7.77 -6.68
N SER A 85 -45.03 -9.02 -6.96
CA SER A 85 -44.77 -10.03 -5.93
C SER A 85 -43.57 -9.69 -5.03
N SER A 86 -42.58 -8.95 -5.54
CA SER A 86 -41.44 -8.46 -4.76
C SER A 86 -41.78 -7.31 -3.79
N HIS A 87 -43.00 -6.76 -3.85
CA HIS A 87 -43.47 -5.66 -3.01
C HIS A 87 -44.63 -6.12 -2.10
N CYS A 88 -44.39 -6.19 -0.79
CA CYS A 88 -45.24 -6.80 0.27
C CYS A 88 -46.75 -6.51 0.27
N CYS A 89 -47.16 -5.47 -0.43
CA CYS A 89 -48.36 -4.72 -0.14
C CYS A 89 -49.04 -4.26 -1.44
N TYR A 90 -48.57 -4.76 -2.59
CA TYR A 90 -49.21 -4.55 -3.88
C TYR A 90 -50.25 -5.64 -4.12
N ASN A 91 -51.40 -5.25 -4.67
CA ASN A 91 -52.43 -6.20 -5.08
C ASN A 91 -52.04 -6.80 -6.44
N GLU A 92 -52.17 -8.12 -6.57
CA GLU A 92 -51.81 -8.86 -7.79
C GLU A 92 -52.86 -8.75 -8.91
N GLY A 93 -54.08 -8.34 -8.58
CA GLY A 93 -55.20 -8.23 -9.52
C GLY A 93 -54.89 -7.39 -10.76
N PRO A 94 -54.34 -6.17 -10.63
CA PRO A 94 -53.94 -5.35 -11.79
C PRO A 94 -52.88 -6.01 -12.70
N ALA A 95 -51.96 -6.80 -12.15
CA ALA A 95 -50.93 -7.49 -12.95
C ALA A 95 -51.46 -8.79 -13.60
N SER A 96 -52.44 -9.43 -12.98
CA SER A 96 -53.04 -10.68 -13.46
C SER A 96 -54.17 -10.45 -14.46
N ASP A 97 -55.10 -9.55 -14.13
CA ASP A 97 -56.37 -9.35 -14.85
C ASP A 97 -56.36 -8.10 -15.73
N GLY A 98 -55.31 -7.26 -15.62
CA GLY A 98 -55.18 -6.04 -16.42
C GLY A 98 -55.01 -6.32 -17.92
N VAL A 99 -55.69 -5.54 -18.74
CA VAL A 99 -55.55 -5.57 -20.21
C VAL A 99 -54.52 -4.53 -20.64
N ILE A 100 -53.45 -4.97 -21.32
CA ILE A 100 -52.44 -4.06 -21.88
C ILE A 100 -53.01 -3.43 -23.15
N THR A 101 -53.26 -2.13 -23.11
CA THR A 101 -53.89 -1.40 -24.23
C THR A 101 -52.90 -0.82 -25.22
N LYS A 102 -51.64 -0.61 -24.80
CA LYS A 102 -50.58 -0.01 -25.60
C LYS A 102 -49.22 -0.40 -25.03
N MET A 103 -48.31 -0.83 -25.90
CA MET A 103 -46.89 -1.04 -25.57
C MET A 103 -46.04 -0.15 -26.48
N GLU A 104 -45.27 0.75 -25.88
CA GLU A 104 -44.33 1.62 -26.59
C GLU A 104 -42.92 1.36 -26.08
N PRO A 105 -41.98 0.93 -26.93
CA PRO A 105 -40.59 0.82 -26.55
C PRO A 105 -39.99 2.22 -26.35
N TYR A 106 -39.25 2.40 -25.27
CA TYR A 106 -38.47 3.61 -24.99
C TYR A 106 -37.00 3.25 -24.82
N ASP A 107 -36.13 4.02 -25.46
CA ASP A 107 -34.68 3.86 -25.32
C ASP A 107 -34.22 4.43 -23.98
N THR A 108 -33.64 3.57 -23.15
CA THR A 108 -32.91 4.02 -21.95
C THR A 108 -31.45 3.67 -22.11
N TYR A 109 -30.60 4.70 -22.16
CA TYR A 109 -29.16 4.53 -22.19
C TYR A 109 -28.63 4.34 -20.77
N ARG A 110 -28.06 3.17 -20.50
CA ARG A 110 -27.30 2.91 -19.29
C ARG A 110 -25.81 2.89 -19.62
N TYR A 111 -25.13 3.99 -19.36
CA TYR A 111 -23.69 4.09 -19.51
C TYR A 111 -22.98 3.79 -18.18
N ARG A 112 -21.83 3.13 -18.25
CA ARG A 112 -20.86 3.03 -17.16
C ARG A 112 -19.61 3.75 -17.62
N LEU A 113 -19.27 4.84 -16.93
CA LEU A 113 -18.01 5.55 -17.16
C LEU A 113 -16.95 4.95 -16.25
N GLU A 114 -15.93 4.36 -16.85
CA GLU A 114 -14.73 3.91 -16.14
C GLU A 114 -13.56 4.76 -16.60
N THR A 115 -12.79 5.26 -15.64
CA THR A 115 -11.60 6.06 -15.90
C THR A 115 -10.37 5.19 -15.66
N TYR A 116 -9.44 5.24 -16.59
CA TYR A 116 -8.13 4.59 -16.47
C TYR A 116 -7.08 5.70 -16.60
N THR A 117 -6.41 6.02 -15.50
CA THR A 117 -5.46 7.14 -15.43
C THR A 117 -4.17 6.70 -14.78
N GLU A 118 -3.05 7.01 -15.42
CA GLU A 118 -1.74 6.85 -14.78
C GLU A 118 -1.38 8.12 -14.00
N SER A 119 -0.98 7.95 -12.75
CA SER A 119 -0.41 9.01 -11.92
C SER A 119 0.97 8.59 -11.40
N ARG A 120 1.89 9.55 -11.29
CA ARG A 120 3.26 9.31 -10.84
C ARG A 120 3.60 10.21 -9.64
N SER A 121 4.25 9.64 -8.64
CA SER A 121 4.78 10.37 -7.47
C SER A 121 6.16 9.83 -7.10
N THR A 122 6.92 10.60 -6.30
CA THR A 122 8.30 10.24 -5.97
C THR A 122 8.54 10.30 -4.48
N GLU A 123 9.39 9.41 -3.97
CA GLU A 123 9.83 9.47 -2.58
C GLU A 123 11.27 8.96 -2.41
N TRP A 124 11.87 9.27 -1.26
CA TRP A 124 13.19 8.74 -0.89
C TRP A 124 12.98 7.37 -0.28
N ALA A 125 13.62 6.36 -0.85
CA ALA A 125 13.61 5.00 -0.35
C ALA A 125 15.00 4.58 0.12
N THR A 126 15.05 3.75 1.16
CA THR A 126 16.31 3.20 1.68
C THR A 126 16.18 1.70 1.88
N LYS A 127 17.27 0.97 1.64
CA LYS A 127 17.37 -0.46 1.95
C LYS A 127 18.75 -0.83 2.46
N PRO A 128 18.94 -1.95 3.19
CA PRO A 128 20.25 -2.48 3.51
C PRO A 128 21.14 -2.58 2.27
N HIS A 129 22.39 -2.13 2.37
CA HIS A 129 23.34 -2.24 1.27
C HIS A 129 23.85 -3.69 1.14
N GLU A 130 23.58 -4.33 -0.01
CA GLU A 130 23.94 -5.72 -0.28
C GLU A 130 25.20 -5.87 -1.13
N GLY A 131 25.85 -4.75 -1.46
CA GLY A 131 27.05 -4.72 -2.31
C GLY A 131 26.79 -4.09 -3.68
N GLU A 132 25.61 -3.53 -3.91
CA GLU A 132 25.31 -2.86 -5.18
C GLU A 132 26.15 -1.60 -5.34
N PRO A 133 26.67 -1.31 -6.55
CA PRO A 133 27.37 -0.06 -6.78
C PRO A 133 26.40 1.12 -6.60
N ALA A 134 26.88 2.17 -5.93
CA ALA A 134 26.25 3.49 -6.00
C ALA A 134 26.33 3.97 -7.46
N ASP A 135 25.19 4.31 -8.04
CA ASP A 135 25.08 4.79 -9.43
C ASP A 135 24.85 6.30 -9.50
N PHE A 136 24.82 6.98 -8.36
CA PHE A 136 24.60 8.42 -8.26
C PHE A 136 25.54 9.22 -9.16
N TYR A 137 24.97 10.04 -10.05
CA TYR A 137 25.69 10.87 -11.03
C TYR A 137 26.60 10.12 -12.02
N THR A 138 26.50 8.80 -12.14
CA THR A 138 27.19 8.08 -13.22
C THR A 138 26.65 8.49 -14.59
N GLN A 139 25.35 8.80 -14.67
CA GLN A 139 24.65 9.41 -15.80
C GLN A 139 23.58 10.38 -15.29
N THR A 140 22.98 11.15 -16.20
CA THR A 140 21.81 11.98 -15.88
C THR A 140 20.62 11.07 -15.57
N ALA A 141 19.99 11.27 -14.41
CA ALA A 141 18.77 10.57 -14.07
C ALA A 141 17.66 10.88 -15.09
N PRO A 142 16.89 9.87 -15.54
CA PRO A 142 15.74 10.11 -16.42
C PRO A 142 14.70 10.96 -15.70
N ARG A 143 13.91 11.74 -16.46
CA ARG A 143 12.76 12.43 -15.89
C ARG A 143 11.71 11.42 -15.41
N PRO A 144 10.82 11.79 -14.48
CA PRO A 144 9.86 10.83 -13.94
C PRO A 144 8.97 10.13 -14.96
N TRP A 145 8.60 10.81 -16.06
CA TRP A 145 7.79 10.26 -17.15
C TRP A 145 8.60 9.53 -18.24
N GLU A 146 9.94 9.60 -18.18
CA GLU A 146 10.84 8.84 -19.06
C GLU A 146 11.18 7.46 -18.48
N VAL A 147 10.91 7.25 -17.19
CA VAL A 147 11.06 5.94 -16.53
C VAL A 147 10.01 4.97 -17.10
N PRO A 148 10.41 3.80 -17.63
CA PRO A 148 9.45 2.82 -18.15
C PRO A 148 8.63 2.23 -17.00
N ALA A 149 7.31 2.15 -17.17
CA ALA A 149 6.37 1.52 -16.24
C ALA A 149 5.47 0.57 -17.04
N THR A 150 5.06 -0.55 -16.44
CA THR A 150 4.27 -1.57 -17.13
C THR A 150 2.80 -1.37 -16.82
N ALA A 151 2.04 -0.87 -17.81
CA ALA A 151 0.61 -0.67 -17.67
C ALA A 151 -0.12 -2.02 -17.39
N PRO A 152 -1.01 -2.08 -16.38
CA PRO A 152 -1.83 -3.25 -16.12
C PRO A 152 -2.91 -3.46 -17.20
N ASN A 153 -3.74 -4.49 -17.01
CA ASN A 153 -4.98 -4.64 -17.79
C ASN A 153 -5.88 -3.40 -17.60
N LEU A 154 -6.55 -2.98 -18.68
CA LEU A 154 -7.45 -1.83 -18.64
C LEU A 154 -8.49 -1.97 -17.51
N PHE A 155 -8.74 -0.85 -16.82
CA PHE A 155 -9.68 -0.74 -15.70
C PHE A 155 -9.36 -1.64 -14.50
N THR A 156 -8.09 -1.95 -14.29
CA THR A 156 -7.59 -2.65 -13.10
C THR A 156 -6.69 -1.73 -12.30
N ASN A 157 -7.00 -1.54 -11.01
CA ASN A 157 -6.15 -0.77 -10.11
C ASN A 157 -4.80 -1.48 -9.96
N HIS A 158 -3.71 -0.75 -10.15
CA HIS A 158 -2.35 -1.28 -9.98
C HIS A 158 -1.43 -0.21 -9.40
N THR A 159 -0.41 -0.66 -8.68
CA THR A 159 0.66 0.19 -8.18
C THR A 159 1.99 -0.48 -8.48
N GLU A 160 2.89 0.25 -9.12
CA GLU A 160 4.26 -0.19 -9.41
C GLU A 160 5.24 0.76 -8.73
N GLU A 161 6.24 0.19 -8.07
CA GLU A 161 7.29 0.92 -7.37
C GLU A 161 8.63 0.69 -8.07
N ILE A 162 9.19 1.75 -8.63
CA ILE A 162 10.35 1.67 -9.53
C ILE A 162 11.50 2.50 -8.95
N ARG A 163 12.67 1.88 -8.78
CA ARG A 163 13.89 2.62 -8.45
C ARG A 163 14.32 3.46 -9.65
N VAL A 164 14.47 4.76 -9.46
CA VAL A 164 14.96 5.67 -10.51
C VAL A 164 16.46 5.41 -10.75
N PRO A 165 16.87 5.09 -11.99
CA PRO A 165 18.28 4.88 -12.33
C PRO A 165 19.15 6.11 -12.01
N TYR A 166 20.42 5.86 -11.63
CA TYR A 166 21.44 6.90 -11.40
C TYR A 166 21.16 7.86 -10.23
N THR A 167 20.25 7.48 -9.33
CA THR A 167 19.89 8.26 -8.13
C THR A 167 20.40 7.65 -6.82
N SER A 168 21.19 6.58 -6.90
CA SER A 168 21.43 5.68 -5.78
C SER A 168 22.76 5.95 -5.11
N SER A 169 22.71 6.24 -3.82
CA SER A 169 23.85 6.61 -2.99
C SER A 169 23.96 5.69 -1.79
N VAL A 170 25.17 5.26 -1.46
CA VAL A 170 25.45 4.47 -0.26
C VAL A 170 25.73 5.42 0.89
N LYS A 171 25.04 5.21 2.00
CA LYS A 171 25.17 5.99 3.22
C LYS A 171 25.34 5.09 4.43
N ASP A 172 26.00 5.63 5.42
CA ASP A 172 26.10 5.00 6.73
C ASP A 172 24.73 4.90 7.40
N CYS A 173 24.47 3.77 8.06
CA CYS A 173 23.22 3.56 8.77
C CYS A 173 23.15 4.50 9.98
N ASN A 174 22.27 5.50 9.89
CA ASN A 174 22.09 6.48 10.96
C ASN A 174 21.48 5.86 12.23
N SER A 175 20.65 4.82 12.10
CA SER A 175 20.00 4.18 13.25
C SER A 175 21.00 3.51 14.20
N CYS A 176 22.05 2.90 13.67
CA CYS A 176 23.07 2.21 14.47
C CYS A 176 24.45 2.88 14.42
N HIS A 177 24.55 4.09 13.83
CA HIS A 177 25.81 4.79 13.60
C HIS A 177 26.91 3.87 13.02
N SER A 178 26.56 3.13 11.97
CA SER A 178 27.48 2.21 11.27
C SER A 178 28.02 1.02 12.10
N THR A 179 27.50 0.76 13.30
CA THR A 179 27.92 -0.41 14.09
C THR A 179 27.33 -1.73 13.57
N GLY A 180 26.11 -1.68 13.02
CA GLY A 180 25.35 -2.83 12.54
C GLY A 180 24.56 -3.55 13.64
N THR A 181 24.67 -3.08 14.88
CA THR A 181 24.01 -3.66 16.05
C THR A 181 23.37 -2.58 16.90
N MET A 182 22.29 -2.93 17.60
CA MET A 182 21.61 -2.06 18.56
C MET A 182 21.67 -2.70 19.95
N PRO A 183 21.68 -1.91 21.05
CA PRO A 183 21.54 -2.47 22.39
C PRO A 183 20.22 -3.25 22.49
N CYS A 184 20.23 -4.36 23.20
CA CYS A 184 19.00 -5.12 23.41
C CYS A 184 18.09 -4.35 24.37
N ASP A 185 16.86 -4.06 23.93
CA ASP A 185 15.89 -3.29 24.73
C ASP A 185 15.53 -3.95 26.07
N GLU A 186 15.57 -5.29 26.14
CA GLU A 186 15.18 -6.01 27.36
C GLU A 186 16.27 -6.11 28.43
N CYS A 187 17.54 -5.92 28.08
CA CYS A 187 18.64 -5.92 29.05
C CYS A 187 19.49 -4.64 28.97
N HIS A 188 19.04 -3.64 28.20
CA HIS A 188 19.70 -2.35 28.00
C HIS A 188 21.21 -2.42 27.69
N GLY A 189 21.65 -3.46 26.97
CA GLY A 189 23.07 -3.66 26.66
C GLY A 189 23.83 -4.64 27.56
N ASP A 190 23.29 -5.01 28.73
CA ASP A 190 24.02 -5.77 29.76
C ASP A 190 24.21 -7.26 29.44
N GLY A 191 23.43 -7.81 28.49
CA GLY A 191 23.38 -9.25 28.18
C GLY A 191 22.78 -10.11 29.31
N SER A 192 22.40 -9.49 30.42
CA SER A 192 21.83 -10.16 31.58
C SER A 192 20.80 -9.26 32.24
N LYS A 193 19.88 -9.87 32.99
CA LYS A 193 18.85 -9.18 33.76
C LYS A 193 19.02 -9.50 35.23
N VAL A 194 18.52 -8.63 36.10
CA VAL A 194 18.46 -8.93 37.53
C VAL A 194 17.58 -10.17 37.72
N CYS A 195 18.09 -11.16 38.46
CA CYS A 195 17.31 -12.35 38.80
C CYS A 195 16.09 -11.91 39.60
N TRP A 196 14.90 -12.15 39.06
CA TRP A 196 13.64 -11.74 39.68
C TRP A 196 13.34 -12.52 40.97
N VAL A 197 13.92 -13.73 41.11
CA VAL A 197 13.72 -14.59 42.28
C VAL A 197 14.47 -14.06 43.51
N CYS A 198 15.70 -13.58 43.33
CA CYS A 198 16.53 -13.07 44.43
C CYS A 198 16.71 -11.55 44.43
N ASN A 199 16.09 -10.84 43.49
CA ASN A 199 16.26 -9.40 43.27
C ASN A 199 17.73 -8.96 43.22
N GLY A 200 18.58 -9.76 42.57
CA GLY A 200 20.00 -9.43 42.41
C GLY A 200 20.92 -9.85 43.56
N SER A 201 20.40 -10.34 44.68
CA SER A 201 21.23 -10.69 45.85
C SER A 201 22.06 -11.96 45.69
N GLY A 202 21.71 -12.83 44.74
CA GLY A 202 22.25 -14.18 44.60
C GLY A 202 21.81 -15.15 45.71
N LYS A 203 20.96 -14.71 46.64
CA LYS A 203 20.52 -15.50 47.81
C LYS A 203 19.04 -15.40 48.08
N ARG A 204 18.46 -16.46 48.65
CA ARG A 204 17.08 -16.46 49.17
C ARG A 204 17.14 -16.80 50.66
N GLY A 205 17.23 -15.77 51.50
CA GLY A 205 17.57 -15.94 52.92
C GLY A 205 19.04 -16.34 53.07
N GLU A 206 19.30 -17.42 53.78
CA GLU A 206 20.66 -17.98 53.98
C GLU A 206 21.12 -18.88 52.83
N GLU A 207 20.21 -19.34 51.96
CA GLU A 207 20.52 -20.27 50.87
C GLU A 207 20.89 -19.55 49.57
N SER A 208 21.76 -20.17 48.78
CA SER A 208 22.13 -19.67 47.45
C SER A 208 20.95 -19.79 46.49
N CYS A 209 20.72 -18.76 45.67
CA CYS A 209 19.64 -18.78 44.69
C CYS A 209 19.98 -19.76 43.55
N THR A 210 19.21 -20.83 43.40
CA THR A 210 19.40 -21.85 42.36
C THR A 210 18.99 -21.37 40.97
N GLN A 211 18.08 -20.40 40.87
CA GLN A 211 17.62 -19.86 39.58
C GLN A 211 18.73 -19.13 38.81
N CYS A 212 19.63 -18.46 39.53
CA CYS A 212 20.73 -17.70 38.95
C CYS A 212 22.11 -18.24 39.37
N ASP A 213 22.17 -19.44 39.94
CA ASP A 213 23.40 -20.06 40.46
C ASP A 213 24.25 -19.11 41.31
N ALA A 214 23.59 -18.44 42.27
CA ALA A 214 24.15 -17.42 43.15
C ALA A 214 24.74 -16.16 42.48
N SER A 215 24.62 -16.01 41.15
CA SER A 215 25.16 -14.84 40.44
C SER A 215 24.34 -13.55 40.63
N GLY A 216 23.08 -13.68 41.06
CA GLY A 216 22.13 -12.58 41.12
C GLY A 216 21.62 -12.11 39.76
N LYS A 217 22.08 -12.71 38.65
CA LYS A 217 21.74 -12.30 37.29
C LYS A 217 21.27 -13.48 36.45
N GLU A 218 20.30 -13.24 35.59
CA GLU A 218 19.81 -14.20 34.61
C GLU A 218 20.27 -13.79 33.23
N ARG A 219 20.56 -14.77 32.37
CA ARG A 219 20.92 -14.52 30.97
C ARG A 219 19.75 -13.86 30.24
N CYS A 220 20.04 -12.90 29.38
CA CYS A 220 19.01 -12.31 28.54
C CYS A 220 18.76 -13.22 27.32
N ASP A 221 17.64 -13.95 27.34
CA ASP A 221 17.27 -14.85 26.23
C ASP A 221 16.99 -14.11 24.92
N LYS A 222 16.56 -12.84 24.98
CA LYS A 222 16.25 -12.07 23.77
C LYS A 222 17.46 -11.73 22.93
N CYS A 223 18.65 -11.69 23.52
CA CYS A 223 19.90 -11.40 22.82
C CYS A 223 20.94 -12.50 23.01
N ASP A 224 20.54 -13.68 23.48
CA ASP A 224 21.42 -14.81 23.78
C ASP A 224 22.64 -14.39 24.62
N SER A 225 22.41 -13.54 25.61
CA SER A 225 23.45 -12.92 26.45
C SER A 225 24.48 -12.03 25.75
N ARG A 226 24.29 -11.67 24.48
CA ARG A 226 25.21 -10.78 23.73
C ARG A 226 25.09 -9.31 24.13
N GLY A 227 24.00 -8.93 24.81
CA GLY A 227 23.67 -7.54 25.14
C GLY A 227 23.24 -6.69 23.96
N THR A 228 23.46 -7.16 22.73
CA THR A 228 23.19 -6.46 21.48
C THR A 228 22.37 -7.34 20.54
N LYS A 229 21.63 -6.70 19.65
CA LYS A 229 20.88 -7.31 18.56
C LYS A 229 21.33 -6.71 17.23
N GLU A 230 21.03 -7.38 16.14
CA GLU A 230 21.25 -6.83 14.81
C GLU A 230 20.42 -5.57 14.60
N CYS A 231 20.98 -4.57 13.91
CA CYS A 231 20.25 -3.35 13.60
C CYS A 231 19.06 -3.66 12.68
N GLU A 232 17.87 -3.23 13.08
CA GLU A 232 16.64 -3.51 12.32
C GLU A 232 16.60 -2.78 10.96
N THR A 233 17.19 -1.59 10.87
CA THR A 233 17.24 -0.76 9.66
C THR A 233 18.20 -1.32 8.61
N CYS A 234 19.45 -1.60 9.00
CA CYS A 234 20.48 -2.03 8.05
C CYS A 234 20.71 -3.53 8.03
N LYS A 235 20.02 -4.33 8.86
CA LYS A 235 20.18 -5.79 8.96
C LYS A 235 21.66 -6.18 9.01
N GLY A 236 22.39 -5.57 9.96
CA GLY A 236 23.80 -5.86 10.18
C GLY A 236 24.77 -5.32 9.13
N LYS A 237 24.29 -4.78 7.99
CA LYS A 237 25.12 -4.31 6.87
C LYS A 237 25.88 -3.02 7.15
N ARG A 238 25.52 -2.29 8.21
CA ARG A 238 26.11 -0.99 8.62
C ARG A 238 25.87 0.18 7.66
N GLN A 239 25.53 -0.12 6.42
CA GLN A 239 25.27 0.85 5.36
C GLN A 239 23.90 0.61 4.73
N LEU A 240 23.34 1.67 4.18
CA LEU A 240 22.07 1.71 3.50
C LEU A 240 22.28 2.25 2.09
N LEU A 241 21.64 1.61 1.11
CA LEU A 241 21.48 2.16 -0.22
C LEU A 241 20.24 3.04 -0.23
N THR A 242 20.42 4.32 -0.54
CA THR A 242 19.34 5.31 -0.66
C THR A 242 19.14 5.69 -2.11
N TYR A 243 17.91 5.79 -2.58
CA TYR A 243 17.58 6.11 -3.98
C TYR A 243 16.22 6.80 -4.07
N ILE A 244 15.94 7.42 -5.21
CA ILE A 244 14.60 7.94 -5.50
C ILE A 244 13.74 6.78 -6.00
N GLN A 245 12.59 6.59 -5.39
CA GLN A 245 11.57 5.64 -5.78
C GLN A 245 10.45 6.40 -6.49
N LEU A 246 10.07 5.92 -7.67
CA LEU A 246 8.94 6.39 -8.44
C LEU A 246 7.77 5.44 -8.17
N LYS A 247 6.67 5.96 -7.66
CA LYS A 247 5.42 5.24 -7.49
C LYS A 247 4.49 5.58 -8.65
N VAL A 248 4.06 4.57 -9.40
CA VAL A 248 3.13 4.69 -10.53
C VAL A 248 1.82 4.01 -10.15
N GLU A 249 0.71 4.72 -10.26
CA GLU A 249 -0.63 4.23 -9.90
C GLU A 249 -1.59 4.37 -11.08
N TRP A 250 -2.32 3.30 -11.38
CA TRP A 250 -3.35 3.21 -12.44
C TRP A 250 -4.75 3.05 -11.88
#